data_AF-A0A6L9ZFZ8-F1
#
_entry.id   AF-A0A6L9ZFZ8-F1
#
_cell.length_a   1.000
_cell.length_b   1.000
_cell.length_c   1.000
_cell.angle_alpha   90.00
_cell.angle_beta   90.00
_cell.angle_gamma   90.00
#
_symmetry.space_group_name_H-M   'P 1'
#
loop_
_entity.id
_entity.type
_entity.pdbx_description
1 polymer ?
#
loop_
_entity_poly.entity_id
_entity_poly.type
_entity_poly.pdbx_seq_one_letter_code
_entity_poly.pdbx_strand_id
1 'polypeptide(L)'
;MSKVIWENDWFIWAIALGIGFPFLVIILTEITHRLQRRGQPLAATLFLVRNRVLPVLVFLLFIQNVLDLDLDNNLVKLVETLVWIFVIDASLSLINSVLFEAAGENTWRARIPK
;
A
#
# COMPACT_ATOMS: atom_id res chain seq x y z
N MET A 1 34.40 -14.44 -5.13
CA MET A 1 33.13 -15.08 -4.71
C MET A 1 32.04 -14.09 -4.30
N SER A 2 32.35 -12.91 -3.73
CA SER A 2 31.31 -11.94 -3.34
C SER A 2 30.56 -11.30 -4.51
N LYS A 3 31.22 -10.98 -5.63
CA LYS A 3 30.58 -10.31 -6.79
C LYS A 3 29.42 -11.09 -7.42
N VAL A 4 29.50 -12.43 -7.45
CA VAL A 4 28.50 -13.28 -8.12
C VAL A 4 27.14 -13.28 -7.40
N ILE A 5 27.12 -13.06 -6.08
CA ILE A 5 25.89 -13.04 -5.29
C ILE A 5 25.12 -11.72 -5.52
N TRP A 6 25.84 -10.63 -5.77
CA TRP A 6 25.26 -9.31 -6.06
C TRP A 6 24.85 -9.13 -7.52
N GLU A 7 25.15 -10.08 -8.41
CA GLU A 7 24.71 -10.08 -9.82
C GLU A 7 23.41 -10.85 -10.02
N ASN A 8 22.93 -11.57 -9.00
CA ASN A 8 21.75 -12.41 -9.12
C ASN A 8 20.49 -11.61 -8.75
N ASP A 9 19.66 -11.30 -9.75
CA ASP A 9 18.51 -10.41 -9.62
C ASP A 9 17.56 -10.82 -8.49
N TRP A 10 17.29 -12.12 -8.34
CA TRP A 10 16.40 -12.64 -7.29
C TRP A 10 16.89 -12.34 -5.87
N PHE A 11 18.21 -12.34 -5.64
CA PHE A 11 18.80 -12.10 -4.31
C PHE A 11 18.71 -10.63 -3.92
N ILE A 12 18.92 -9.72 -4.88
CA ILE A 12 18.74 -8.27 -4.70
C ILE A 12 17.28 -8.00 -4.34
N TRP A 13 16.33 -8.58 -5.07
CA TRP A 13 14.91 -8.43 -4.82
C TRP A 13 14.48 -9.02 -3.47
N ALA A 14 15.03 -10.17 -3.07
CA ALA A 14 14.77 -10.76 -1.76
C ALA A 14 15.21 -9.83 -0.61
N ILE A 15 16.39 -9.23 -0.70
CA ILE A 15 16.87 -8.25 0.29
C ILE A 15 16.02 -6.97 0.25
N ALA A 16 15.75 -6.45 -0.95
CA ALA A 16 14.97 -5.24 -1.15
C ALA A 16 13.56 -5.38 -0.55
N LEU A 17 12.90 -6.52 -0.75
CA LEU A 17 11.60 -6.79 -0.15
C LEU A 17 11.71 -7.08 1.35
N GLY A 18 12.69 -7.88 1.77
CA GLY A 18 12.90 -8.26 3.17
C GLY A 18 13.19 -7.08 4.10
N ILE A 19 13.91 -6.07 3.62
CA ILE A 19 14.26 -4.86 4.40
C ILE A 19 13.38 -3.68 4.02
N GLY A 20 13.14 -3.48 2.72
CA GLY A 20 12.39 -2.34 2.21
C GLY A 20 10.92 -2.36 2.64
N PHE A 21 10.27 -3.53 2.65
CA PHE A 21 8.88 -3.64 3.12
C PHE A 21 8.71 -3.23 4.58
N PRO A 22 9.40 -3.83 5.57
CA PRO A 22 9.22 -3.43 6.97
C PRO A 22 9.61 -1.96 7.19
N PHE A 23 10.66 -1.48 6.53
CA PHE A 23 11.05 -0.07 6.61
C PHE A 23 9.96 0.87 6.11
N LEU A 24 9.37 0.55 4.95
CA LEU A 24 8.28 1.31 4.36
C LEU A 24 7.03 1.26 5.23
N VAL A 25 6.70 0.12 5.83
CA VAL A 25 5.60 -0.01 6.81
C VAL A 25 5.81 0.90 8.01
N ILE A 26 7.03 0.97 8.56
CA ILE A 26 7.35 1.85 9.69
C ILE A 26 7.14 3.32 9.30
N ILE A 27 7.65 3.74 8.14
CA ILE A 27 7.48 5.10 7.63
C ILE A 27 6.00 5.42 7.44
N LEU A 28 5.24 4.55 6.79
CA LEU A 28 3.80 4.75 6.58
C LEU A 28 3.05 4.83 7.90
N THR A 29 3.46 4.04 8.91
CA THR A 29 2.85 4.06 10.24
C THR A 29 3.05 5.42 10.90
N GLU A 30 4.28 5.93 10.89
CA GLU A 30 4.61 7.22 11.49
C GLU A 30 3.88 8.38 10.78
N ILE A 31 3.83 8.36 9.44
CA ILE A 31 3.09 9.35 8.66
C ILE A 31 1.59 9.28 9.00
N THR A 32 1.01 8.07 9.02
CA THR A 32 -0.41 7.88 9.36
C THR A 32 -0.70 8.40 10.77
N HIS A 33 0.16 8.10 11.74
CA HIS A 33 -0.02 8.54 13.12
C HIS A 33 0.07 10.07 13.25
N ARG A 34 0.98 10.72 12.52
CA ARG A 34 1.08 12.18 12.45
C ARG A 34 -0.16 12.81 11.81
N LEU A 35 -0.71 12.21 10.76
CA LEU A 35 -1.93 12.70 10.10
C LEU A 35 -3.16 12.51 11.00
N GLN A 36 -3.27 11.38 11.70
CA GLN A 36 -4.34 11.12 12.68
C GLN A 36 -4.32 12.17 13.81
N ARG A 37 -3.14 12.49 14.35
CA ARG A 37 -3.01 13.52 15.40
C ARG A 37 -3.41 14.92 14.92
N ARG A 38 -3.35 15.18 13.61
CA ARG A 38 -3.77 16.44 12.99
C ARG A 38 -5.24 16.43 12.55
N GLY A 39 -5.98 15.35 12.81
CA GLY A 39 -7.36 15.20 12.35
C GLY A 39 -7.50 15.15 10.83
N GLN A 40 -6.42 14.85 10.09
CA GLN A 40 -6.47 14.89 8.63
C GLN A 40 -7.17 13.66 8.05
N PRO A 41 -8.13 13.86 7.13
CA PRO A 41 -8.91 12.77 6.55
C PRO A 41 -8.06 11.79 5.72
N LEU A 42 -6.92 12.25 5.17
CA LEU A 42 -5.95 11.38 4.48
C LEU A 42 -5.45 10.20 5.31
N ALA A 43 -5.53 10.27 6.64
CA ALA A 43 -5.03 9.21 7.51
C ALA A 43 -5.77 7.89 7.29
N ALA A 44 -7.08 7.95 6.98
CA ALA A 44 -7.88 6.76 6.68
C ALA A 44 -7.42 6.09 5.38
N THR A 45 -7.12 6.88 4.36
CA THR A 45 -6.59 6.39 3.08
C THR A 45 -5.21 5.74 3.24
N LEU A 46 -4.30 6.36 3.98
CA LEU A 46 -2.98 5.77 4.23
C LEU A 46 -3.09 4.44 4.99
N PHE A 47 -4.05 4.32 5.91
CA PHE A 47 -4.32 3.07 6.60
C PHE A 47 -4.80 1.97 5.64
N LEU A 48 -5.67 2.30 4.67
CA LEU A 48 -6.09 1.39 3.61
C LEU A 48 -4.92 0.94 2.72
N VAL A 49 -4.09 1.89 2.28
CA VAL A 49 -2.90 1.58 1.47
C VAL A 49 -1.97 0.64 2.22
N ARG A 50 -1.64 0.96 3.47
CA ARG A 50 -0.73 0.15 4.30
C ARG A 50 -1.23 -1.28 4.52
N ASN A 51 -2.53 -1.45 4.74
CA ASN A 51 -3.09 -2.74 5.17
C ASN A 51 -3.62 -3.60 4.02
N ARG A 52 -3.93 -3.01 2.85
CA ARG A 52 -4.51 -3.73 1.71
C ARG A 52 -3.60 -3.68 0.49
N VAL A 53 -3.26 -2.48 0.02
CA VAL A 53 -2.48 -2.30 -1.23
C VAL A 53 -1.06 -2.83 -1.04
N LEU A 54 -0.40 -2.38 0.02
CA LEU A 54 1.01 -2.63 0.24
C LEU A 54 1.35 -4.13 0.38
N PRO A 55 0.62 -4.94 1.18
CA PRO A 55 0.93 -6.35 1.32
C PRO A 55 0.76 -7.12 0.01
N VAL A 56 -0.30 -6.82 -0.76
CA VAL A 56 -0.54 -7.50 -2.04
C VAL A 56 0.47 -7.07 -3.10
N LEU A 57 0.86 -5.80 -3.12
CA LEU A 57 1.92 -5.31 -4.02
C LEU A 57 3.26 -5.99 -3.73
N VAL A 58 3.63 -6.12 -2.45
CA VAL A 58 4.85 -6.82 -2.03
C VAL A 58 4.79 -8.29 -2.40
N PHE A 59 3.62 -8.92 -2.25
CA PHE A 59 3.41 -10.29 -2.68
C PHE A 59 3.56 -10.45 -4.20
N LEU A 60 3.02 -9.52 -4.99
CA LEU A 60 3.20 -9.51 -6.46
C LEU A 60 4.69 -9.40 -6.84
N LEU A 61 5.42 -8.46 -6.23
CA LEU A 61 6.85 -8.29 -6.50
C LEU A 61 7.66 -9.53 -6.07
N PHE A 62 7.25 -10.18 -4.97
CA PHE A 62 7.88 -11.41 -4.50
C PHE A 62 7.71 -12.55 -5.51
N ILE A 63 6.49 -12.80 -6.00
CA ILE A 63 6.26 -13.89 -6.95
C ILE A 63 6.92 -13.62 -8.31
N GLN A 64 6.99 -12.36 -8.74
CA GLN A 64 7.61 -11.99 -10.02
C GLN A 64 9.13 -12.02 -9.95
N ASN A 65 9.74 -11.48 -8.89
CA ASN A 65 11.19 -11.25 -8.87
C ASN A 65 11.98 -12.21 -7.98
N VAL A 66 11.32 -12.86 -7.00
CA VAL A 66 11.99 -13.81 -6.10
C VAL A 66 11.67 -15.25 -6.49
N LEU A 67 10.41 -15.54 -6.84
CA LEU A 67 10.01 -16.84 -7.38
C LEU A 67 10.21 -16.94 -8.90
N ASP A 68 10.53 -15.83 -9.56
CA ASP A 68 10.79 -15.75 -11.00
C ASP A 68 9.64 -16.34 -11.84
N LEU A 69 8.40 -16.07 -11.40
CA LEU A 69 7.21 -16.51 -12.15
C LEU A 69 7.03 -15.63 -13.39
N ASP A 70 6.76 -16.29 -14.51
CA ASP A 70 6.42 -15.62 -15.76
C ASP A 70 5.22 -14.67 -15.59
N LEU A 71 5.30 -13.50 -16.21
CA LEU A 71 4.22 -12.52 -16.26
C LEU A 71 2.96 -13.10 -16.92
N ASP A 72 3.11 -14.10 -17.78
CA ASP A 72 1.99 -14.78 -18.40
C ASP A 72 1.27 -15.77 -17.50
N ASN A 73 1.83 -16.09 -16.33
CA ASN A 73 1.24 -16.99 -15.36
C ASN A 73 -0.11 -16.46 -14.84
N ASN A 74 -1.13 -17.32 -14.85
CA ASN A 74 -2.47 -17.00 -14.34
C ASN A 74 -2.47 -16.46 -12.90
N LEU A 75 -1.58 -16.97 -12.04
CA LEU A 75 -1.47 -16.53 -10.65
C LEU A 75 -0.93 -15.09 -10.57
N VAL A 76 0.08 -14.76 -11.37
CA VAL A 76 0.66 -13.39 -11.41
C VAL A 76 -0.40 -12.40 -11.86
N LYS A 77 -1.12 -12.70 -12.95
CA LYS A 77 -2.22 -11.86 -13.48
C LYS A 77 -3.37 -11.68 -12.47
N LEU A 78 -3.73 -12.75 -11.75
CA LEU A 78 -4.77 -12.69 -10.73
C LEU A 78 -4.37 -11.78 -9.58
N VAL A 79 -3.15 -11.93 -9.05
CA VAL A 79 -2.64 -11.09 -7.96
C VAL A 79 -2.48 -9.64 -8.43
N GLU A 80 -1.99 -9.42 -9.65
CA GLU A 80 -1.89 -8.08 -10.24
C GLU A 80 -3.26 -7.40 -10.34
N THR A 81 -4.28 -8.12 -10.80
CA THR A 81 -5.65 -7.61 -10.84
C THR A 81 -6.13 -7.22 -9.45
N LEU A 82 -5.82 -8.03 -8.43
CA LEU A 82 -6.16 -7.73 -7.04
C LEU A 82 -5.45 -6.46 -6.53
N VAL A 83 -4.17 -6.25 -6.90
CA VAL A 83 -3.46 -5.01 -6.62
C VAL A 83 -4.21 -3.82 -7.23
N TRP A 84 -4.59 -3.90 -8.50
CA TRP A 84 -5.31 -2.81 -9.17
C TRP A 84 -6.66 -2.51 -8.52
N ILE A 85 -7.40 -3.52 -8.08
CA ILE A 85 -8.65 -3.34 -7.32
C ILE A 85 -8.38 -2.53 -6.04
N PHE A 86 -7.35 -2.90 -5.26
CA PHE A 86 -7.02 -2.18 -4.04
C PHE A 86 -6.46 -0.78 -4.30
N VAL A 87 -5.74 -0.57 -5.40
CA VAL A 87 -5.28 0.76 -5.83
C VAL A 87 -6.49 1.64 -6.17
N ILE A 88 -7.50 1.11 -6.87
CA ILE A 88 -8.74 1.83 -7.15
C ILE A 88 -9.49 2.16 -5.84
N ASP A 89 -9.64 1.20 -4.93
CA ASP A 89 -10.27 1.41 -3.61
C ASP A 89 -9.55 2.52 -2.81
N ALA A 90 -8.23 2.46 -2.75
CA ALA A 90 -7.42 3.48 -2.10
C ALA A 90 -7.52 4.85 -2.79
N SER A 91 -7.57 4.88 -4.13
CA SER A 91 -7.71 6.12 -4.90
C SER A 91 -9.07 6.76 -4.68
N LEU A 92 -10.15 5.96 -4.68
CA LEU A 92 -11.49 6.43 -4.36
C LEU A 92 -11.56 6.96 -2.92
N SER A 93 -10.94 6.27 -1.96
CA SER A 93 -10.82 6.77 -0.59
C SER A 93 -10.05 8.09 -0.51
N LEU A 94 -8.97 8.24 -1.28
CA LEU A 94 -8.19 9.48 -1.33
C LEU A 94 -9.04 10.63 -1.90
N ILE A 95 -9.71 10.39 -3.02
CA ILE A 95 -10.58 11.39 -3.64
C ILE A 95 -11.71 11.76 -2.68
N ASN A 96 -12.29 10.78 -2.00
CA ASN A 96 -13.35 11.02 -1.03
C ASN A 96 -12.86 11.89 0.15
N SER A 97 -11.69 11.57 0.71
CA SER A 97 -11.11 12.31 1.83
C SER A 97 -10.67 13.72 1.45
N VAL A 98 -10.04 13.90 0.28
CA VAL A 98 -9.55 15.21 -0.19
C VAL A 98 -10.69 16.11 -0.65
N LEU A 99 -11.67 15.58 -1.40
CA LEU A 99 -12.73 16.40 -1.98
C LEU A 99 -13.92 16.61 -1.05
N PHE A 100 -14.28 15.61 -0.24
CA PHE A 100 -15.52 15.66 0.56
C PHE A 100 -15.27 15.84 2.06
N GLU A 101 -14.20 15.29 2.63
CA GLU A 101 -13.89 15.48 4.06
C GLU A 101 -13.11 16.77 4.33
N ALA A 102 -12.29 17.25 3.40
CA ALA A 102 -11.66 18.58 3.53
C ALA A 102 -12.67 19.75 3.53
N ALA A 103 -13.93 19.50 3.17
CA ALA A 103 -15.00 20.51 3.08
C ALA A 103 -15.98 20.49 4.28
N GLY A 104 -15.64 19.85 5.40
CA GLY A 104 -16.66 19.38 6.35
C GLY A 104 -16.52 19.70 7.84
N GLU A 105 -15.85 20.77 8.29
CA GLU A 105 -16.05 21.25 9.68
C GLU A 105 -17.31 22.15 9.80
N ASN A 106 -18.50 21.66 9.38
CA ASN A 106 -19.81 22.15 9.90
C ASN A 106 -21.10 21.49 9.36
N THR A 107 -21.08 20.27 8.80
CA THR A 107 -22.28 19.74 8.14
C THR A 107 -23.07 18.76 9.03
N TRP A 108 -24.20 19.24 9.56
CA TRP A 108 -25.50 18.62 9.93
C TRP A 108 -25.63 17.19 10.49
N ARG A 109 -24.74 16.25 10.20
CA ARG A 109 -24.78 14.84 10.63
C ARG A 109 -24.47 14.62 12.12
N ALA A 110 -23.97 15.64 12.83
CA ALA A 110 -23.78 15.59 14.29
C ALA A 110 -25.09 15.75 15.10
N ARG A 111 -26.25 15.96 14.43
CA ARG A 111 -27.54 16.24 15.08
C ARG A 111 -28.58 15.13 14.92
N ILE A 112 -28.15 13.88 14.74
CA ILE A 112 -29.08 12.74 14.80
C ILE A 112 -28.86 12.02 16.12
N PRO A 113 -29.73 12.23 17.13
CA PRO A 113 -29.69 11.46 18.37
C PRO A 113 -30.05 10.00 18.07
N LYS A 114 -29.34 9.08 18.75
CA LYS A 114 -29.68 7.66 18.80
C LYS A 114 -30.91 7.43 19.68
#